data_AF-A0A3N2FPR8-F1
#
_entry.id   AF-A0A3N2FPR8-F1
#
_cell.length_a   1.000
_cell.length_b   1.000
_cell.length_c   1.000
_cell.angle_alpha   90.00
_cell.angle_beta   90.00
_cell.angle_gamma   90.00
#
_symmetry.space_group_name_H-M   'P 1'
#
loop_
_entity.id
_entity.type
_entity.pdbx_description
1 polymer ?
#
loop_
_entity_poly.entity_id
_entity_poly.type
_entity_poly.pdbx_seq_one_letter_code
_entity_poly.pdbx_strand_id
1 'polypeptide(L)'
;MTLTVAPARLMVGDALRALAAASVVVAAWQWGPVGAALFLLVLGGTLVPRAIGAPTALDVAYCAVLLLAAYAAQLDWYVAIGWLDVAVHAVATALIAVVTCLALARWGGLDRDVLGGWLSGIAVASTGAALAVLWELGEWFGHTWLDDRIQVGYTDTIGDLAAGFAGSVVAGVVVARSARR
;
A
#
# COMPACT_ATOMS: atom_id res chain seq x y z
N MET A 1 25.77 9.86 31.26
CA MET A 1 24.65 8.98 30.86
C MET A 1 24.79 8.72 29.37
N THR A 2 25.53 7.66 29.03
CA THR A 2 25.89 7.32 27.66
C THR A 2 24.71 6.56 27.05
N LEU A 3 23.98 7.20 26.13
CA LEU A 3 22.94 6.53 25.35
C LEU A 3 23.63 5.54 24.41
N THR A 4 23.69 4.28 24.79
CA THR A 4 24.01 3.19 23.89
C THR A 4 22.87 3.07 22.88
N VAL A 5 23.05 3.70 21.72
CA VAL A 5 22.19 3.44 20.56
C VAL A 5 22.42 1.98 20.19
N ALA A 6 21.43 1.13 20.47
CA ALA A 6 21.47 -0.26 20.04
C ALA A 6 21.69 -0.29 18.53
N PRO A 7 22.58 -1.14 18.00
CA PRO A 7 22.84 -1.20 16.56
C PRO A 7 21.53 -1.50 15.83
N ALA A 8 21.24 -0.73 14.79
CA ALA A 8 20.07 -0.94 13.96
C ALA A 8 20.12 -2.36 13.38
N ARG A 9 19.15 -3.20 13.76
CA ARG A 9 19.03 -4.54 13.19
C ARG A 9 18.47 -4.43 11.78
N LEU A 10 19.26 -4.85 10.80
CA LEU A 10 18.83 -5.00 9.41
C LEU A 10 17.74 -6.06 9.31
N MET A 11 16.64 -5.72 8.66
CA MET A 11 15.52 -6.62 8.39
C MET A 11 15.35 -6.82 6.88
N VAL A 12 14.70 -7.91 6.47
CA VAL A 12 14.46 -8.20 5.04
C VAL A 12 13.74 -7.04 4.34
N GLY A 13 12.78 -6.39 5.01
CA GLY A 13 12.09 -5.22 4.47
C GLY A 13 13.00 -4.00 4.24
N ASP A 14 14.17 -3.92 4.91
CA ASP A 14 15.11 -2.82 4.70
C ASP A 14 15.76 -2.88 3.30
N ALA A 15 15.89 -4.07 2.71
CA ALA A 15 16.33 -4.20 1.32
C ALA A 15 15.30 -3.60 0.34
N LEU A 16 14.00 -3.78 0.60
CA LEU A 16 12.94 -3.18 -0.21
C LEU A 16 12.87 -1.66 -0.04
N ARG A 17 13.12 -1.14 1.17
CA ARG A 17 13.24 0.30 1.42
C ARG A 17 14.44 0.91 0.69
N ALA A 18 15.57 0.22 0.71
CA ALA A 18 16.75 0.63 -0.05
C ALA A 18 16.47 0.62 -1.56
N LEU A 19 15.74 -0.39 -2.05
CA LEU A 19 15.29 -0.43 -3.43
C LEU A 19 14.38 0.76 -3.75
N ALA A 20 13.35 1.03 -2.93
CA ALA A 20 12.47 2.19 -3.10
C ALA A 20 13.24 3.52 -3.14
N ALA A 21 14.22 3.70 -2.25
CA ALA A 21 15.07 4.89 -2.23
C ALA A 21 15.92 5.02 -3.51
N ALA A 22 16.51 3.92 -3.99
CA ALA A 22 17.22 3.91 -5.26
C ALA A 22 16.28 4.18 -6.46
N SER A 23 15.06 3.63 -6.41
CA SER A 23 14.04 3.83 -7.44
C SER A 23 13.63 5.30 -7.56
N VAL A 24 13.64 6.10 -6.50
CA VAL A 24 13.40 7.56 -6.59
C VAL A 24 14.41 8.23 -7.53
N VAL A 25 15.70 7.89 -7.39
CA VAL A 25 16.77 8.46 -8.22
C VAL A 25 16.62 8.01 -9.67
N VAL A 26 16.40 6.71 -9.88
CA VAL A 26 16.18 6.14 -11.23
C VAL A 26 14.94 6.77 -11.87
N ALA A 27 13.87 6.96 -11.11
CA ALA A 27 12.61 7.50 -11.61
C ALA A 27 12.71 8.97 -11.98
N ALA A 28 13.37 9.78 -11.16
CA ALA A 28 13.64 11.17 -11.49
C ALA A 28 14.42 11.31 -12.81
N TRP A 29 15.30 10.36 -13.11
CA TRP A 29 16.08 10.34 -14.34
C TRP A 29 15.29 9.82 -15.55
N GLN A 30 14.54 8.73 -15.40
CA GLN A 30 13.88 8.05 -16.53
C GLN A 30 12.46 8.55 -16.84
N TRP A 31 11.72 8.96 -15.81
CA TRP A 31 10.29 9.30 -15.90
C TRP A 31 9.96 10.69 -15.33
N GLY A 32 10.98 11.50 -15.05
CA GLY A 32 10.83 12.88 -14.63
C GLY A 32 10.16 13.06 -13.26
N PRO A 33 9.59 14.26 -13.00
CA PRO A 33 9.07 14.63 -11.68
C PRO A 33 7.89 13.78 -11.21
N VAL A 34 6.99 13.37 -12.11
CA VAL A 34 5.80 12.57 -11.76
C VAL A 34 6.22 11.17 -11.31
N GLY A 35 7.12 10.52 -12.07
CA GLY A 35 7.69 9.24 -11.65
C GLY A 35 8.46 9.33 -10.34
N ALA A 36 9.23 10.40 -10.13
CA ALA A 36 9.91 10.64 -8.86
C ALA A 36 8.92 10.80 -7.69
N ALA A 37 7.82 11.53 -7.89
CA ALA A 37 6.78 11.71 -6.89
C ALA A 37 6.09 10.38 -6.53
N LEU A 38 5.79 9.53 -7.52
CA LEU A 38 5.25 8.18 -7.29
C LEU A 38 6.20 7.33 -6.44
N PHE A 39 7.50 7.31 -6.76
CA PHE A 39 8.45 6.53 -5.97
C PHE A 39 8.76 7.15 -4.60
N LEU A 40 8.61 8.47 -4.42
CA LEU A 40 8.65 9.11 -3.10
C LEU A 40 7.44 8.68 -2.25
N LEU A 41 6.24 8.57 -2.85
CA LEU A 41 5.06 8.03 -2.20
C LEU A 41 5.28 6.57 -1.78
N VAL A 42 5.83 5.73 -2.67
CA VAL A 42 6.18 4.34 -2.35
C VAL A 42 7.21 4.28 -1.22
N LEU A 43 8.29 5.08 -1.29
CA LEU A 43 9.29 5.15 -0.25
C LEU A 43 8.65 5.50 1.10
N GLY A 44 7.83 6.56 1.15
CA GLY A 44 7.07 6.93 2.34
C GLY A 44 6.20 5.78 2.88
N GLY A 45 5.47 5.10 1.99
CA GLY A 45 4.69 3.91 2.32
C GLY A 45 5.54 2.81 2.94
N THR A 46 6.69 2.46 2.34
CA THR A 46 7.58 1.41 2.87
C THR A 46 8.11 1.71 4.27
N LEU A 47 8.13 2.97 4.72
CA LEU A 47 8.53 3.32 6.09
C LEU A 47 7.45 2.99 7.13
N VAL A 48 6.18 2.87 6.73
CA VAL A 48 5.06 2.66 7.66
C VAL A 48 5.17 1.32 8.40
N PRO A 49 5.37 0.15 7.76
CA PRO A 49 5.57 -1.11 8.48
C PRO A 49 6.75 -1.10 9.47
N ARG A 50 7.79 -0.30 9.19
CA ARG A 50 8.97 -0.13 10.07
C ARG A 50 8.62 0.68 11.32
N ALA A 51 8.07 1.88 11.13
CA ALA A 51 7.61 2.75 12.22
C ALA A 51 6.56 2.04 13.09
N ILE A 52 5.78 1.23 12.39
CA ILE A 52 4.96 0.12 12.82
C ILE A 52 5.48 -0.78 13.94
N GLY A 53 6.66 -1.36 13.69
CA GLY A 53 7.02 -2.68 14.20
C GLY A 53 6.14 -3.82 13.63
N ALA A 54 5.73 -3.76 12.37
CA ALA A 54 4.87 -4.78 11.74
C ALA A 54 5.55 -6.16 11.66
N PRO A 55 4.79 -7.27 11.64
CA PRO A 55 5.35 -8.60 11.40
C PRO A 55 6.13 -8.64 10.08
N THR A 56 7.29 -9.31 10.05
CA THR A 56 8.19 -9.31 8.88
C THR A 56 7.51 -9.76 7.59
N ALA A 57 6.63 -10.77 7.64
CA ALA A 57 5.91 -11.24 6.47
C ALA A 57 4.98 -10.16 5.89
N LEU A 58 4.27 -9.42 6.76
CA LEU A 58 3.40 -8.32 6.34
C LEU A 58 4.22 -7.15 5.78
N ASP A 59 5.33 -6.80 6.44
CA ASP A 59 6.26 -5.76 5.97
C ASP A 59 6.77 -6.06 4.55
N VAL A 60 7.31 -7.26 4.34
CA VAL A 60 7.87 -7.68 3.04
C VAL A 60 6.79 -7.72 1.97
N ALA A 61 5.64 -8.33 2.23
CA ALA A 61 4.55 -8.41 1.26
C ALA A 61 4.04 -7.01 0.86
N TYR A 62 3.79 -6.14 1.85
CA TYR A 62 3.36 -4.76 1.64
C TYR A 62 4.37 -3.98 0.79
N CYS A 63 5.65 -3.96 1.19
CA CYS A 63 6.67 -3.19 0.48
C CYS A 63 6.90 -3.72 -0.95
N ALA A 64 6.88 -5.04 -1.14
CA ALA A 64 7.07 -5.66 -2.45
C ALA A 64 5.92 -5.33 -3.41
N VAL A 65 4.67 -5.34 -2.93
CA VAL A 65 3.50 -5.02 -3.75
C VAL A 65 3.48 -3.54 -4.12
N LEU A 66 3.84 -2.62 -3.22
CA LEU A 66 3.94 -1.20 -3.58
C LEU A 66 5.01 -0.94 -4.65
N LEU A 67 6.16 -1.59 -4.54
CA LEU A 67 7.22 -1.49 -5.54
C LEU A 67 6.78 -2.09 -6.89
N LEU A 68 6.15 -3.26 -6.85
CA LEU A 68 5.59 -3.90 -8.05
C LEU A 68 4.59 -2.97 -8.74
N ALA A 69 3.66 -2.38 -7.98
CA ALA A 69 2.65 -1.48 -8.51
C ALA A 69 3.28 -0.25 -9.20
N ALA A 70 4.24 0.40 -8.55
CA ALA A 70 4.91 1.56 -9.14
C ALA A 70 5.72 1.20 -10.38
N TYR A 71 6.44 0.08 -10.38
CA TYR A 71 7.15 -0.37 -11.59
C TYR A 71 6.18 -0.78 -12.70
N ALA A 72 5.07 -1.44 -12.38
CA ALA A 72 4.06 -1.83 -13.35
C ALA A 72 3.45 -0.60 -14.04
N ALA A 73 3.18 0.47 -13.29
CA ALA A 73 2.74 1.75 -13.83
C ALA A 73 3.81 2.39 -14.74
N GLN A 74 5.05 2.53 -14.27
CA GLN A 74 6.10 3.24 -15.02
C GLN A 74 6.63 2.50 -16.25
N LEU A 75 6.43 1.18 -16.30
CA LEU A 75 6.87 0.32 -17.40
C LEU A 75 5.72 -0.10 -18.33
N ASP A 76 4.55 0.55 -18.20
CA ASP A 76 3.33 0.26 -18.98
C ASP A 76 2.89 -1.22 -18.92
N TRP A 77 3.15 -1.91 -17.80
CA TRP A 77 2.78 -3.33 -17.64
C TRP A 77 1.27 -3.54 -17.53
N TYR A 78 0.54 -2.58 -16.97
CA TYR A 78 -0.93 -2.63 -16.93
C TYR A 78 -1.55 -2.59 -18.31
N VAL A 79 -0.93 -1.86 -19.25
CA VAL A 79 -1.33 -1.85 -20.66
C VAL A 79 -0.98 -3.19 -21.32
N ALA A 80 0.20 -3.74 -21.03
CA ALA A 80 0.67 -5.00 -21.62
C ALA A 80 -0.09 -6.24 -21.10
N ILE A 81 -0.58 -6.20 -19.86
CA ILE A 81 -1.20 -7.33 -19.16
C ILE A 81 -2.51 -6.85 -18.53
N GLY A 82 -3.60 -6.87 -19.29
CA GLY A 82 -4.87 -6.21 -18.92
C GLY A 82 -5.61 -6.74 -17.68
N TRP A 83 -5.14 -7.80 -17.02
CA TRP A 83 -5.69 -8.24 -15.71
C TRP A 83 -4.80 -7.84 -14.53
N LEU A 84 -3.57 -7.40 -14.80
CA LEU A 84 -2.56 -7.15 -13.78
C LEU A 84 -2.99 -6.01 -12.86
N ASP A 85 -3.59 -4.96 -13.42
CA ASP A 85 -3.96 -3.77 -12.67
C ASP A 85 -4.98 -4.09 -11.58
N VAL A 86 -6.11 -4.67 -11.98
CA VAL A 86 -7.16 -5.20 -11.10
C VAL A 86 -6.61 -6.13 -10.03
N ALA A 87 -5.66 -7.01 -10.38
CA ALA A 87 -5.03 -7.92 -9.41
C ALA A 87 -4.14 -7.18 -8.41
N VAL A 88 -3.39 -6.18 -8.87
CA VAL A 88 -2.56 -5.32 -8.01
C VAL A 88 -3.46 -4.48 -7.10
N HIS A 89 -4.54 -3.88 -7.60
CA HIS A 89 -5.52 -3.16 -6.77
C HIS A 89 -6.08 -4.05 -5.66
N ALA A 90 -6.51 -5.27 -5.99
CA ALA A 90 -7.00 -6.21 -4.97
C ALA A 90 -5.97 -6.46 -3.85
N VAL A 91 -4.72 -6.76 -4.21
CA VAL A 91 -3.68 -7.13 -3.24
C VAL A 91 -3.13 -5.91 -2.50
N ALA A 92 -2.87 -4.81 -3.21
CA ALA A 92 -2.33 -3.58 -2.65
C ALA A 92 -3.34 -2.98 -1.65
N THR A 93 -4.60 -2.79 -2.03
CA THR A 93 -5.62 -2.24 -1.14
C THR A 93 -5.80 -3.12 0.10
N ALA A 94 -5.81 -4.45 -0.06
CA ALA A 94 -5.88 -5.38 1.07
C ALA A 94 -4.74 -5.17 2.09
N LEU A 95 -3.49 -5.10 1.60
CA LEU A 95 -2.32 -4.92 2.45
C LEU A 95 -2.28 -3.52 3.07
N ILE A 96 -2.60 -2.48 2.31
CA ILE A 96 -2.65 -1.10 2.81
C ILE A 96 -3.75 -0.94 3.86
N ALA A 97 -4.91 -1.56 3.69
CA ALA A 97 -5.97 -1.55 4.69
C ALA A 97 -5.51 -2.16 6.00
N VAL A 98 -4.89 -3.35 5.97
CA VAL A 98 -4.36 -4.02 7.16
C VAL A 98 -3.28 -3.18 7.85
N VAL A 99 -2.31 -2.66 7.08
CA VAL A 99 -1.23 -1.82 7.64
C VAL A 99 -1.80 -0.53 8.23
N THR A 100 -2.79 0.09 7.59
CA THR A 100 -3.47 1.30 8.09
C THR A 100 -4.18 1.03 9.41
N CYS A 101 -5.00 -0.03 9.50
CA CYS A 101 -5.66 -0.39 10.75
C CYS A 101 -4.66 -0.72 11.86
N LEU A 102 -3.57 -1.44 11.53
CA LEU A 102 -2.51 -1.73 12.50
C LEU A 102 -1.79 -0.45 12.96
N ALA A 103 -1.58 0.51 12.06
CA ALA A 103 -0.96 1.78 12.39
C ALA A 103 -1.84 2.60 13.33
N LEU A 104 -3.12 2.73 13.00
CA LEU A 104 -4.10 3.39 13.86
C LEU A 104 -4.18 2.73 15.24
N ALA A 105 -4.20 1.39 15.30
CA ALA A 105 -4.20 0.64 16.56
C ALA A 105 -2.88 0.75 17.35
N ARG A 106 -1.77 1.20 16.75
CA ARG A 106 -0.48 1.40 17.44
C ARG A 106 -0.23 2.85 17.83
N TRP A 107 -0.76 3.79 17.06
CA TRP A 107 -0.65 5.22 17.34
C TRP A 107 -1.80 5.76 18.20
N GLY A 108 -2.68 4.88 18.70
CA GLY A 108 -3.78 5.25 19.61
C GLY A 108 -5.04 5.77 18.90
N GLY A 109 -5.13 5.62 17.58
CA GLY A 109 -6.29 6.01 16.78
C GLY A 109 -7.43 4.98 16.78
N LEU A 110 -7.20 3.76 17.28
CA LEU A 110 -8.22 2.72 17.45
C LEU A 110 -8.06 2.04 18.80
N ASP A 111 -9.16 1.97 19.55
CA ASP A 111 -9.20 1.22 20.80
C ASP A 111 -9.27 -0.29 20.49
N ARG A 112 -8.24 -1.01 20.93
CA ARG A 112 -8.08 -2.45 20.66
C ARG A 112 -9.11 -3.29 21.39
N ASP A 113 -9.61 -2.79 22.53
CA ASP A 113 -10.58 -3.50 23.36
C ASP A 113 -11.98 -3.46 22.72
N VAL A 114 -12.23 -2.49 21.84
CA VAL A 114 -13.50 -2.30 21.11
C VAL A 114 -13.53 -3.09 19.79
N LEU A 115 -12.37 -3.31 19.16
CA LEU A 115 -12.28 -3.93 17.82
C LEU A 115 -11.94 -5.42 17.85
N GLY A 116 -12.60 -6.18 18.73
CA GLY A 116 -12.45 -7.64 18.79
C GLY A 116 -13.16 -8.38 17.65
N GLY A 117 -12.53 -9.43 17.12
CA GLY A 117 -13.17 -10.39 16.21
C GLY A 117 -13.66 -9.77 14.89
N TRP A 118 -14.96 -9.90 14.58
CA TRP A 118 -15.52 -9.48 13.29
C TRP A 118 -15.48 -7.95 13.05
N LEU A 119 -15.49 -7.15 14.12
CA LEU A 119 -15.39 -5.69 14.02
C LEU A 119 -14.04 -5.25 13.42
N SER A 120 -12.95 -5.95 13.75
CA SER A 120 -11.64 -5.72 13.10
C SER A 120 -11.69 -6.02 11.60
N GLY A 121 -12.43 -7.05 11.19
CA GLY A 121 -12.60 -7.39 9.78
C GLY A 121 -13.39 -6.33 9.01
N ILE A 122 -14.45 -5.80 9.60
CA ILE A 122 -15.21 -4.69 9.02
C ILE A 122 -14.35 -3.43 8.96
N ALA A 123 -13.57 -3.13 9.99
CA ALA A 123 -12.67 -1.98 9.97
C ALA A 123 -11.70 -2.07 8.78
N VAL A 124 -11.06 -3.23 8.57
CA VAL A 124 -10.16 -3.45 7.42
C VAL A 124 -10.91 -3.29 6.09
N ALA A 125 -12.09 -3.90 5.93
CA ALA A 125 -12.85 -3.80 4.69
C ALA A 125 -13.27 -2.35 4.38
N SER A 126 -13.78 -1.62 5.37
CA SER A 126 -14.20 -0.22 5.23
C SER A 126 -13.02 0.72 5.00
N THR A 127 -11.89 0.50 5.68
CA THR A 127 -10.65 1.25 5.42
C THR A 127 -10.16 0.99 4.00
N GLY A 128 -10.20 -0.26 3.53
CA GLY A 128 -9.85 -0.59 2.16
C GLY A 128 -10.72 0.09 1.12
N ALA A 129 -12.05 0.07 1.30
CA ALA A 129 -12.98 0.78 0.42
C ALA A 129 -12.68 2.28 0.36
N ALA A 130 -12.46 2.92 1.50
CA ALA A 130 -12.14 4.35 1.56
C ALA A 130 -10.81 4.67 0.87
N LEU A 131 -9.79 3.84 1.07
CA LEU A 131 -8.48 4.02 0.44
C LEU A 131 -8.52 3.78 -1.07
N ALA A 132 -9.31 2.81 -1.54
CA ALA A 132 -9.53 2.60 -2.97
C ALA A 132 -10.15 3.84 -3.61
N VAL A 133 -11.18 4.43 -3.00
CA VAL A 133 -11.78 5.70 -3.48
C VAL A 133 -10.75 6.83 -3.51
N LEU A 134 -9.92 6.96 -2.47
CA LEU A 134 -8.88 7.99 -2.45
C LEU A 134 -7.81 7.78 -3.52
N TRP A 135 -7.49 6.53 -3.85
CA TRP A 135 -6.56 6.20 -4.92
C TRP A 135 -7.12 6.60 -6.29
N GLU A 136 -8.35 6.21 -6.62
CA GLU A 136 -9.01 6.59 -7.88
C GLU A 136 -9.12 8.11 -8.06
N LEU A 137 -9.41 8.83 -6.97
CA LEU A 137 -9.40 10.29 -6.99
C LEU A 137 -8.00 10.85 -7.24
N GLY A 138 -6.98 10.18 -6.71
CA GLY A 138 -5.57 10.50 -6.96
C GLY A 138 -5.17 10.26 -8.41
N GLU A 139 -5.59 9.15 -9.01
CA GLU A 139 -5.34 8.84 -10.42
C GLU A 139 -6.07 9.80 -11.34
N TRP A 140 -7.35 10.07 -11.08
CA TRP A 140 -8.09 11.09 -11.81
C TRP A 140 -7.40 12.46 -11.74
N PHE A 141 -6.96 12.88 -10.55
CA PHE A 141 -6.25 14.14 -10.38
C PHE A 141 -4.91 14.14 -11.13
N GLY A 142 -4.14 13.06 -11.00
CA GLY A 142 -2.86 12.87 -11.68
C GLY A 142 -3.02 12.93 -13.19
N HIS A 143 -3.97 12.20 -13.74
CA HIS A 143 -4.31 12.21 -15.16
C HIS A 143 -4.71 13.60 -15.66
N THR A 144 -5.57 14.28 -14.90
CA THR A 144 -6.14 15.56 -15.33
C THR A 144 -5.13 16.71 -15.30
N TRP A 145 -4.20 16.69 -14.33
CA TRP A 145 -3.37 17.86 -14.03
C TRP A 145 -1.86 17.63 -14.12
N LEU A 146 -1.38 16.38 -14.10
CA LEU A 146 0.04 16.06 -13.99
C LEU A 146 0.58 15.30 -15.21
N ASP A 147 -0.06 14.19 -15.59
CA ASP A 147 0.39 13.29 -16.66
C ASP A 147 -0.77 12.48 -17.23
N ASP A 148 -1.14 12.74 -18.50
CA ASP A 148 -2.25 12.09 -19.19
C ASP A 148 -2.00 10.60 -19.50
N ARG A 149 -0.80 10.10 -19.23
CA ARG A 149 -0.48 8.67 -19.30
C ARG A 149 -0.97 7.87 -18.10
N ILE A 150 -1.33 8.52 -17.00
CA ILE A 150 -1.95 7.84 -15.86
C ILE A 150 -3.28 7.26 -16.33
N GLN A 151 -3.44 5.94 -16.19
CA GLN A 151 -4.61 5.24 -16.70
C GLN A 151 -5.83 5.60 -15.85
N VAL A 152 -6.92 5.98 -16.52
CA VAL A 152 -8.21 6.27 -15.92
C VAL A 152 -9.31 5.83 -16.89
N GLY A 153 -10.47 5.44 -16.36
CA GLY A 153 -11.63 5.11 -17.18
C GLY A 153 -12.79 4.59 -16.35
N TYR A 154 -14.00 4.60 -16.91
CA TYR A 154 -15.16 4.12 -16.15
C TYR A 154 -15.05 2.64 -15.75
N THR A 155 -14.71 1.77 -16.71
CA THR A 155 -14.56 0.34 -16.46
C THR A 155 -13.36 0.03 -15.56
N ASP A 156 -12.30 0.80 -15.73
CA ASP A 156 -11.05 0.77 -14.99
C ASP A 156 -11.31 1.06 -13.51
N THR A 157 -11.72 2.29 -13.22
CA THR A 157 -12.08 2.75 -11.86
C THR A 157 -13.10 1.86 -11.17
N ILE A 158 -14.18 1.44 -11.85
CA ILE A 158 -15.16 0.55 -11.21
C ILE A 158 -14.57 -0.84 -10.95
N GLY A 159 -13.74 -1.36 -11.86
CA GLY A 159 -13.03 -2.63 -11.71
C GLY A 159 -12.08 -2.60 -10.51
N ASP A 160 -11.33 -1.52 -10.38
CA ASP A 160 -10.32 -1.33 -9.35
C ASP A 160 -10.93 -1.07 -7.97
N LEU A 161 -12.01 -0.29 -7.89
CA LEU A 161 -12.81 -0.15 -6.67
C LEU A 161 -13.39 -1.50 -6.22
N ALA A 162 -13.95 -2.26 -7.15
CA ALA A 162 -14.53 -3.57 -6.84
C ALA A 162 -13.46 -4.57 -6.37
N ALA A 163 -12.32 -4.60 -7.05
CA ALA A 163 -11.20 -5.48 -6.73
C ALA A 163 -10.53 -5.10 -5.41
N GLY A 164 -10.24 -3.81 -5.21
CA GLY A 164 -9.69 -3.27 -3.98
C GLY A 164 -10.60 -3.54 -2.77
N PHE A 165 -11.92 -3.37 -2.93
CA PHE A 165 -12.89 -3.71 -1.90
C PHE A 165 -12.91 -5.22 -1.61
N ALA A 166 -12.97 -6.07 -2.65
CA ALA A 166 -12.98 -7.52 -2.49
C ALA A 166 -11.72 -8.03 -1.78
N GLY A 167 -10.54 -7.55 -2.17
CA GLY A 167 -9.28 -7.87 -1.51
C GLY A 167 -9.28 -7.46 -0.03
N SER A 168 -9.82 -6.29 0.29
CA SER A 168 -9.93 -5.79 1.65
C SER A 168 -10.92 -6.59 2.51
N VAL A 169 -12.01 -7.08 1.93
CA VAL A 169 -12.93 -8.02 2.59
C VAL A 169 -12.22 -9.33 2.92
N VAL A 170 -11.46 -9.90 1.98
CA VAL A 170 -10.68 -11.12 2.21
C VAL A 170 -9.68 -10.92 3.34
N ALA A 171 -8.92 -9.82 3.32
CA ALA A 171 -7.99 -9.48 4.39
C ALA A 171 -8.70 -9.30 5.74
N GLY A 172 -9.84 -8.62 5.75
CA GLY A 172 -10.68 -8.44 6.94
C GLY A 172 -11.14 -9.77 7.54
N VAL A 173 -11.54 -10.74 6.71
CA VAL A 173 -11.90 -12.09 7.17
C VAL A 173 -10.69 -12.80 7.81
N VAL A 174 -9.50 -12.69 7.22
CA VAL A 174 -8.27 -13.28 7.74
C VAL A 174 -7.90 -12.67 9.11
N VAL A 175 -7.97 -11.34 9.22
CA VAL A 175 -7.70 -10.62 10.48
C VAL A 175 -8.73 -11.01 11.55
N ALA A 176 -10.01 -10.99 11.21
CA ALA A 176 -11.09 -11.34 12.15
C ALA A 176 -11.01 -12.79 12.65
N ARG A 177 -10.50 -13.72 11.83
CA ARG A 177 -10.25 -15.10 12.24
C ARG A 177 -9.03 -15.24 13.14
N SER A 178 -8.00 -14.44 12.89
CA SER A 178 -6.76 -14.44 13.67
C SER A 178 -6.97 -13.84 15.06
N ALA A 179 -7.84 -12.84 15.18
CA ALA A 179 -8.20 -12.20 16.45
C ALA A 179 -9.08 -13.06 17.39
N ARG A 180 -9.57 -14.21 16.92
CA ARG A 180 -10.35 -15.17 17.74
C ARG A 180 -9.50 -16.27 18.37
N ARG A 181 -8.23 -16.38 17.97
CA ARG A 181 -7.26 -17.34 18.51
C ARG A 181 -6.45 -16.67 19.62
#